data_AF-A0A6A1Q9R7-F1
#
_entry.id   AF-A0A6A1Q9R7-F1
#
_cell.length_a   1.000
_cell.length_b   1.000
_cell.length_c   1.000
_cell.angle_alpha   90.00
_cell.angle_beta   90.00
_cell.angle_gamma   90.00
#
_symmetry.space_group_name_H-M   'P 1'
#
loop_
_entity.id
_entity.type
_entity.pdbx_description
1 polymer ?
#
loop_
_entity_poly.entity_id
_entity_poly.type
_entity_poly.pdbx_seq_one_letter_code
_entity_poly.pdbx_strand_id
1 'polypeptide(L)'
;MSSQIRQNFSPGVEAAVHRLANVPLRAFYTYLSLGFCFDRDNVALEGMGHFFHGLTQEKHEGAERLLKMQNQCGCHALFQDGQKP
;
A
#
# COMPACT_ATOMS: atom_id res chain seq x y z
N MET A 1 -19.87 -4.28 15.15
CA MET A 1 -20.06 -5.74 15.22
C MET A 1 -18.68 -6.39 15.31
N SER A 2 -18.47 -7.36 16.19
CA SER A 2 -17.19 -8.09 16.28
C SER A 2 -17.18 -9.25 15.29
N SER A 3 -16.05 -9.47 14.61
CA SER A 3 -15.88 -10.64 13.75
C SER A 3 -15.85 -11.93 14.57
N GLN A 4 -16.46 -12.99 14.04
CA GLN A 4 -16.54 -14.30 14.69
C GLN A 4 -15.18 -15.03 14.73
N ILE A 5 -14.26 -14.68 13.84
CA ILE A 5 -12.95 -15.35 13.71
C ILE A 5 -11.83 -14.62 14.47
N ARG A 6 -12.10 -13.45 15.07
CA ARG A 6 -11.08 -12.65 15.75
C ARG A 6 -10.67 -13.31 17.06
N GLN A 7 -9.41 -13.72 17.16
CA GLN A 7 -8.82 -14.34 18.36
C GLN A 7 -7.51 -13.65 18.71
N ASN A 8 -7.32 -13.27 19.99
CA ASN A 8 -6.07 -12.71 20.53
C ASN A 8 -5.50 -11.49 19.77
N PHE A 9 -6.33 -10.73 19.06
CA PHE A 9 -5.89 -9.59 18.26
C PHE A 9 -6.34 -8.28 18.92
N SER A 10 -5.43 -7.62 19.64
CA SER A 10 -5.79 -6.41 20.39
C SER A 10 -6.05 -5.21 19.46
N PRO A 11 -6.85 -4.23 19.88
CA PRO A 11 -7.08 -3.01 19.10
C PRO A 11 -5.79 -2.22 18.79
N GLY A 12 -4.78 -2.30 19.67
CA GLY A 12 -3.48 -1.66 19.45
C GLY A 12 -2.69 -2.30 18.30
N VAL A 13 -2.71 -3.64 18.19
CA VAL A 13 -2.10 -4.37 17.07
C VAL A 13 -2.84 -4.07 15.78
N GLU A 14 -4.17 -4.01 15.81
CA GLU A 14 -5.00 -3.63 14.67
C GLU A 14 -4.66 -2.25 14.12
N ALA A 15 -4.55 -1.26 15.00
CA ALA A 15 -4.14 0.09 14.63
C ALA A 15 -2.71 0.14 14.07
N ALA A 16 -1.78 -0.65 14.62
CA ALA A 16 -0.40 -0.72 14.15
C ALA A 16 -0.31 -1.34 12.74
N VAL A 17 -1.02 -2.45 12.50
CA VAL A 17 -1.09 -3.11 11.18
C VAL A 17 -1.71 -2.19 10.15
N HIS A 18 -2.79 -1.49 10.51
CA HIS A 18 -3.42 -0.51 9.62
C HIS A 18 -2.46 0.63 9.25
N ARG A 19 -1.75 1.22 10.23
CA ARG A 19 -0.72 2.23 9.96
C ARG A 19 0.39 1.69 9.07
N LEU A 20 0.82 0.44 9.31
CA LEU A 20 1.84 -0.22 8.51
C LEU A 20 1.39 -0.44 7.06
N ALA A 21 0.11 -0.75 6.83
CA ALA A 21 -0.46 -0.92 5.48
C ALA A 21 -0.55 0.40 4.70
N ASN A 22 -0.71 1.55 5.38
CA ASN A 22 -0.72 2.86 4.71
C ASN A 22 0.67 3.30 4.22
N VAL A 23 1.76 2.81 4.81
CA VAL A 23 3.13 3.13 4.38
C VAL A 23 3.41 2.67 2.94
N PRO A 24 3.23 1.39 2.56
CA PRO A 24 3.41 0.94 1.19
C PRO A 24 2.39 1.56 0.24
N LEU A 25 1.15 1.84 0.68
CA LEU A 25 0.16 2.54 -0.15
C LEU A 25 0.62 3.95 -0.51
N ARG A 26 1.17 4.72 0.44
CA ARG A 26 1.72 6.04 0.14
C ARG A 26 2.92 5.96 -0.81
N ALA A 27 3.82 5.01 -0.58
CA ALA A 27 4.96 4.77 -1.46
C ALA A 27 4.50 4.37 -2.88
N PHE A 28 3.46 3.53 -2.99
CA PHE A 28 2.82 3.16 -4.26
C PHE A 28 2.37 4.40 -5.03
N TYR A 29 1.60 5.31 -4.41
CA TYR A 29 1.15 6.53 -5.08
C TYR A 29 2.32 7.42 -5.50
N THR A 30 3.34 7.57 -4.67
CA THR A 30 4.55 8.33 -5.02
C THR A 30 5.30 7.73 -6.21
N TYR A 31 5.52 6.41 -6.21
CA TYR A 31 6.22 5.74 -7.32
C TYR A 31 5.39 5.71 -8.59
N LEU A 32 4.07 5.58 -8.49
CA LEU A 32 3.17 5.69 -9.63
C LEU A 32 3.29 7.06 -10.29
N SER A 33 3.25 8.15 -9.50
CA SER A 33 3.44 9.51 -10.01
C SER A 33 4.82 9.73 -10.60
N LEU A 34 5.87 9.14 -10.02
CA LEU A 34 7.23 9.20 -10.58
C LEU A 34 7.34 8.44 -11.90
N GLY A 35 6.78 7.23 -11.99
CA GLY A 35 6.72 6.45 -13.23
C GLY A 35 6.11 7.27 -14.38
N PHE A 36 4.93 7.85 -14.15
CA PHE A 36 4.28 8.74 -15.13
C PHE A 36 5.04 10.04 -15.42
N CYS A 37 5.91 10.50 -14.53
CA CYS A 37 6.76 11.67 -14.77
C CYS A 37 7.91 11.33 -15.72
N PHE A 38 8.50 10.15 -15.55
CA PHE A 38 9.63 9.67 -16.34
C PHE A 38 9.23 8.99 -17.67
N ASP A 39 7.98 8.55 -17.81
CA ASP A 39 7.40 8.03 -19.06
C ASP A 39 7.04 9.13 -20.07
N ARG A 40 7.20 10.42 -19.72
CA ARG A 40 6.88 11.51 -20.65
C ARG A 40 7.91 11.59 -21.77
N ASP A 41 7.44 11.79 -23.00
CA ASP A 41 8.27 11.88 -24.22
C ASP A 41 9.38 12.94 -24.16
N ASN A 42 9.25 13.93 -23.24
CA ASN A 42 10.22 15.00 -23.02
C ASN A 42 11.27 14.69 -21.94
N VAL A 43 11.27 13.49 -21.35
CA VAL A 43 12.21 13.05 -20.32
C VAL A 43 13.04 11.89 -20.88
N ALA A 44 14.32 12.11 -21.13
CA ALA A 44 15.23 11.12 -21.73
C ALA A 44 15.72 10.05 -20.73
N LEU A 45 14.81 9.49 -19.91
CA LEU A 45 15.10 8.51 -18.86
C LEU A 45 14.06 7.37 -18.83
N GLU A 46 13.78 6.77 -19.98
CA GLU A 46 12.80 5.69 -20.16
C GLU A 46 13.04 4.48 -19.20
N GLY A 47 14.29 4.18 -18.87
CA GLY A 47 14.64 3.14 -17.88
C GLY A 47 14.16 3.45 -16.46
N MET A 48 14.01 4.73 -16.09
CA MET A 48 13.50 5.13 -14.77
C MET A 48 11.99 4.91 -14.66
N GLY A 49 11.24 5.13 -15.74
CA GLY A 49 9.80 4.85 -15.80
C GLY A 49 9.50 3.38 -15.50
N HIS A 50 10.16 2.47 -16.21
CA HIS A 50 10.09 1.03 -15.96
C HIS A 50 10.53 0.63 -14.55
N PHE A 51 11.59 1.23 -14.02
CA PHE A 51 12.05 0.98 -12.65
C PHE A 51 11.00 1.36 -11.61
N PHE A 52 10.41 2.55 -11.71
CA PHE A 52 9.36 2.99 -10.79
C PHE A 52 8.06 2.20 -10.97
N HIS A 53 7.76 1.72 -12.18
CA HIS A 53 6.64 0.80 -12.40
C HIS A 53 6.83 -0.52 -11.64
N GLY A 54 8.03 -1.11 -11.68
CA GLY A 54 8.36 -2.31 -10.91
C GLY A 54 8.24 -2.08 -9.40
N LEU A 55 8.76 -0.95 -8.89
CA LEU A 55 8.62 -0.58 -7.47
C LEU A 55 7.16 -0.38 -7.07
N THR A 56 6.35 0.20 -7.95
CA THR A 56 4.91 0.40 -7.74
C THR A 56 4.22 -0.95 -7.54
N GLN A 57 4.50 -1.93 -8.41
CA GLN A 57 3.94 -3.27 -8.28
C GLN A 57 4.36 -3.95 -6.96
N GLU A 58 5.64 -3.87 -6.58
CA GLU A 58 6.13 -4.43 -5.30
C GLU A 58 5.39 -3.82 -4.09
N LYS A 59 5.18 -2.50 -4.08
CA LYS A 59 4.46 -1.82 -2.99
C LYS A 59 2.98 -2.18 -2.96
N HIS A 60 2.35 -2.35 -4.12
CA HIS A 60 0.96 -2.80 -4.21
C HIS A 60 0.80 -4.21 -3.62
N GLU A 61 1.63 -5.16 -4.04
CA GLU A 61 1.62 -6.54 -3.53
C GLU A 61 1.89 -6.59 -2.01
N GLY A 62 2.82 -5.77 -1.52
CA GLY A 62 3.10 -5.64 -0.09
C GLY A 62 1.90 -5.12 0.71
N ALA A 63 1.21 -4.09 0.22
CA ALA A 63 0.00 -3.57 0.83
C ALA A 63 -1.13 -4.60 0.83
N GLU A 64 -1.36 -5.28 -0.30
CA GLU A 64 -2.37 -6.35 -0.40
C GLU A 64 -2.12 -7.48 0.59
N ARG A 65 -0.85 -7.89 0.77
CA ARG A 65 -0.50 -8.97 1.70
C ARG A 65 -0.87 -8.60 3.14
N LEU A 66 -0.62 -7.36 3.54
CA LEU A 66 -0.99 -6.87 4.88
C LEU A 66 -2.50 -6.80 5.07
N LEU A 67 -3.25 -6.34 4.06
CA LEU A 67 -4.70 -6.28 4.09
C LEU A 67 -5.34 -7.68 4.13
N LYS A 68 -4.82 -8.63 3.34
CA LYS A 68 -5.23 -10.05 3.37
C LYS A 68 -4.99 -10.66 4.74
N MET A 69 -3.84 -10.40 5.36
CA MET A 69 -3.54 -10.85 6.72
C MET A 69 -4.53 -10.25 7.74
N GLN A 70 -4.85 -8.95 7.65
CA GLN A 70 -5.80 -8.31 8.55
C GLN A 70 -7.21 -8.92 8.46
N ASN A 71 -7.67 -9.23 7.25
CA ASN A 71 -8.95 -9.90 7.03
C ASN A 71 -8.95 -11.33 7.63
N GLN A 72 -7.84 -12.07 7.50
CA GLN A 72 -7.70 -13.41 8.11
C GLN A 72 -7.74 -13.36 9.64
N CYS A 73 -7.25 -12.27 10.25
CA CYS A 73 -7.35 -12.05 11.70
C CYS A 73 -8.76 -11.59 12.16
N GLY A 74 -9.75 -11.54 11.26
CA GLY A 74 -11.10 -11.07 11.58
C GLY A 74 -11.19 -9.58 11.86
N CYS A 75 -10.22 -8.81 11.38
CA CYS A 75 -10.22 -7.35 11.53
C CYS A 75 -10.69 -6.70 10.23
N HIS A 76 -11.30 -5.53 10.34
CA HIS A 76 -11.72 -4.79 9.15
C HIS A 76 -10.60 -3.88 8.69
N ALA A 77 -10.26 -3.98 7.41
CA ALA A 77 -9.42 -3.00 6.75
C ALA A 77 -10.13 -1.64 6.81
N LEU A 78 -9.54 -0.72 7.56
CA LEU A 78 -9.79 0.71 7.37
C LEU A 78 -8.81 1.20 6.31
N PHE A 79 -9.20 2.22 5.56
CA PHE A 79 -8.29 2.96 4.68
C PHE A 79 -8.27 4.40 5.18
N GLN A 80 -7.07 4.98 5.31
CA GLN A 80 -6.94 6.42 5.55
C GLN A 80 -6.97 7.14 4.21
N ASP A 81 -7.40 8.39 4.22
CA ASP A 81 -7.35 9.24 3.04
C ASP A 81 -5.93 9.28 2.48
N GLY A 82 -5.83 8.98 1.19
CA GLY A 82 -4.58 9.09 0.46
C GLY A 82 -4.18 10.55 0.36
N GLN A 83 -3.02 10.91 0.91
CA GLN A 83 -2.41 12.20 0.59
C GLN A 83 -1.93 12.17 -0.86
N LYS A 84 -2.25 13.24 -1.59
CA LYS A 84 -1.69 13.44 -2.93
C LYS A 84 -0.15 13.44 -2.83
N PRO A 85 0.54 12.65 -3.66
CA PRO A 85 2.00 12.71 -3.77
C PRO A 85 2.47 14.05 -4.34
#